data_AF-M2QC99-F1
#
_entry.id   AF-M2QC99-F1
#
_cell.length_a   1.000
_cell.length_b   1.000
_cell.length_c   1.000
_cell.angle_alpha   90.00
_cell.angle_beta   90.00
_cell.angle_gamma   90.00
#
_symmetry.space_group_name_H-M   'P 1'
#
loop_
_entity.id
_entity.type
_entity.pdbx_description
1 polymer ?
#
loop_
_entity_poly.entity_id
_entity_poly.type
_entity_poly.pdbx_seq_one_letter_code
_entity_poly.pdbx_strand_id
1 'polypeptide(L)' 'MPRDRDASFDPKIVAKRQKRLTGVDEMVISLAAKGLTTGEISAHLAEAYGAEVSRQTISTITDKVLEGMGEWQNRPLDLA' A
#
# COMPACT_ATOMS: atom_id res chain seq x y z
N MET A 1 8.38 21.22 6.46
CA MET A 1 8.53 20.65 5.10
C MET A 1 9.14 21.71 4.17
N PRO A 2 10.47 21.76 4.02
CA PRO A 2 11.07 22.56 2.94
C PRO A 2 10.88 21.82 1.61
N ARG A 3 10.09 22.44 0.73
CA ARG A 3 9.90 22.04 -0.68
C ARG A 3 11.14 22.40 -1.47
N ASP A 4 11.64 21.48 -2.29
CA ASP A 4 12.61 21.81 -3.32
C ASP A 4 11.95 22.52 -4.51
N ARG A 5 12.68 23.48 -5.07
CA ARG A 5 12.15 24.65 -5.81
C ARG A 5 12.09 24.48 -7.33
N ASP A 6 12.59 23.38 -7.90
CA ASP A 6 12.74 23.26 -9.36
C ASP A 6 11.70 22.40 -10.08
N ALA A 7 10.68 21.89 -9.39
CA ALA A 7 9.49 21.26 -9.98
C ALA A 7 9.75 20.25 -11.13
N SER A 8 10.94 19.65 -11.19
CA SER A 8 11.40 18.77 -12.27
C SER A 8 11.12 17.29 -12.00
N PHE A 9 10.41 16.98 -10.92
CA PHE A 9 10.04 15.60 -10.63
C PHE A 9 8.87 15.19 -11.52
N ASP A 10 9.17 14.44 -12.57
CA ASP A 10 8.19 13.77 -13.42
C ASP A 10 8.06 12.29 -13.00
N PRO A 11 7.09 11.95 -12.13
CA PRO A 11 6.85 10.57 -11.76
C PRO A 11 6.26 9.80 -12.96
N LYS A 12 7.10 9.00 -13.62
CA LYS A 12 6.75 8.17 -14.79
C LYS A 12 5.64 7.12 -14.56
N ILE A 13 5.12 6.97 -13.34
CA ILE A 13 4.15 5.92 -12.99
C ILE A 13 2.76 6.50 -12.64
N VAL A 14 2.63 7.82 -12.42
CA VAL A 14 1.38 8.41 -11.90
C VAL A 14 0.68 9.25 -12.96
N ALA A 15 -0.42 8.76 -13.50
CA ALA A 15 -1.28 9.53 -14.38
C ALA A 15 -1.92 10.72 -13.65
N LYS A 16 -1.90 11.88 -14.30
CA LYS A 16 -2.46 13.14 -13.81
C LYS A 16 -3.94 12.96 -13.43
N ARG A 17 -4.29 13.28 -12.17
CA ARG A 17 -5.63 13.29 -11.50
C ARG A 17 -5.95 12.16 -10.50
N GLN A 18 -5.04 11.23 -10.19
CA GLN A 18 -5.27 10.29 -9.08
C GLN A 18 -5.00 10.94 -7.71
N LYS A 19 -6.07 11.15 -6.91
CA LYS A 19 -6.02 11.71 -5.54
C LYS A 19 -5.82 10.65 -4.44
N ARG A 20 -5.48 9.40 -4.79
CA ARG A 20 -5.19 8.33 -3.83
C ARG A 20 -3.99 7.52 -4.30
N LEU A 21 -3.08 7.23 -3.36
CA LEU A 21 -1.88 6.43 -3.50
C LEU A 21 -2.21 4.93 -3.73
N THR A 22 -3.05 4.58 -4.70
CA THR A 22 -3.58 3.21 -4.87
C THR A 22 -2.49 2.17 -5.10
N GLY A 23 -1.35 2.54 -5.69
CA GLY A 23 -0.23 1.61 -5.90
C GLY A 23 0.51 1.22 -4.61
N VAL A 24 0.54 2.10 -3.59
CA VAL A 24 1.22 1.79 -2.33
C VAL A 24 0.45 0.74 -1.54
N ASP A 25 -0.87 0.84 -1.51
CA ASP A 25 -1.73 -0.11 -0.81
C ASP A 25 -1.58 -1.52 -1.41
N GLU A 26 -1.60 -1.65 -2.74
CA GLU A 26 -1.39 -2.94 -3.43
C GLU A 26 -0.01 -3.53 -3.15
N MET A 27 1.04 -2.70 -3.14
CA MET A 27 2.40 -3.14 -2.82
C MET A 27 2.52 -3.59 -1.37
N VAL A 28 1.93 -2.85 -0.42
CA VAL A 28 1.89 -3.22 0.99
C VAL A 28 1.21 -4.57 1.17
N ILE A 29 0.05 -4.78 0.54
CA ILE A 29 -0.69 -6.04 0.60
C ILE A 29 0.13 -7.19 0.00
N SER A 30 0.79 -6.97 -1.15
CA SER A 30 1.65 -7.99 -1.77
C SER A 30 2.83 -8.39 -0.89
N LEU A 31 3.50 -7.42 -0.26
CA LEU A 31 4.64 -7.68 0.61
C LEU A 31 4.21 -8.34 1.93
N ALA A 32 3.09 -7.92 2.51
CA ALA A 32 2.51 -8.57 3.68
C ALA A 32 2.11 -10.03 3.37
N ALA A 33 1.53 -10.28 2.19
CA ALA A 33 1.19 -11.63 1.74
C ALA A 33 2.42 -12.53 1.50
N LYS A 34 3.59 -11.93 1.20
CA LYS A 34 4.89 -12.62 1.11
C LYS A 34 5.53 -12.90 2.48
N GLY A 35 4.89 -12.49 3.58
CA GLY A 35 5.35 -12.74 4.94
C GLY A 35 6.31 -11.68 5.49
N LEU A 36 6.45 -10.53 4.84
CA LEU A 36 7.28 -9.44 5.37
C LEU A 36 6.57 -8.79 6.57
N THR A 37 7.36 -8.43 7.58
CA THR A 37 6.87 -7.65 8.72
C THR A 37 6.59 -6.21 8.31
N THR A 38 5.72 -5.51 9.04
CA THR A 38 5.40 -4.10 8.77
C THR A 38 6.63 -3.18 8.81
N GLY A 39 7.66 -3.54 9.57
CA GLY A 39 8.95 -2.85 9.59
C GLY A 39 9.76 -3.05 8.31
N GLU A 40 9.84 -4.28 7.81
CA GLU A 40 10.53 -4.62 6.55
C GLU A 40 9.81 -4.02 5.34
N ILE A 41 8.48 -4.01 5.34
CA ILE A 41 7.67 -3.35 4.30
C ILE A 41 7.97 -1.85 4.28
N SER A 42 8.04 -1.20 5.44
CA SER A 42 8.38 0.23 5.54
C SER A 42 9.78 0.51 5.00
N ALA A 43 10.78 -0.30 5.36
CA ALA A 43 12.14 -0.18 4.85
C ALA A 43 12.20 -0.40 3.32
N HIS A 44 11.52 -1.42 2.81
CA HIS A 44 11.48 -1.73 1.38
C HIS A 44 10.80 -0.61 0.57
N LEU A 45 9.72 0.00 1.11
CA LEU A 45 9.05 1.11 0.44
C LEU A 45 9.91 2.38 0.41
N ALA A 46 10.66 2.63 1.48
CA ALA A 46 11.62 3.72 1.53
C ALA A 46 12.79 3.51 0.56
N GLU A 47 13.36 2.30 0.50
CA GLU A 47 14.52 1.98 -0.34
C GLU A 47 14.17 1.89 -1.82
N ALA A 48 13.11 1.15 -2.19
CA ALA A 48 12.78 0.89 -3.58
C ALA A 48 11.98 2.03 -4.24
N TYR A 49 11.20 2.77 -3.45
CA TYR A 49 10.26 3.77 -3.98
C TYR A 49 10.44 5.18 -3.40
N GLY A 50 11.39 5.39 -2.47
CA GLY A 50 11.58 6.68 -1.81
C GLY A 50 10.37 7.13 -0.99
N ALA A 51 9.45 6.20 -0.70
CA ALA A 51 8.19 6.50 -0.05
C ALA A 51 8.30 6.18 1.44
N GLU A 52 8.33 7.22 2.28
CA GLU A 52 8.26 7.05 3.73
C GLU A 52 6.82 6.69 4.14
N VAL A 53 6.55 5.40 4.26
CA VAL A 53 5.28 4.88 4.77
C VAL A 53 5.48 4.40 6.20
N SER A 54 4.71 4.97 7.12
CA SER A 54 4.78 4.59 8.53
C SER A 54 4.25 3.16 8.75
N ARG A 55 4.77 2.48 9.77
CA ARG A 55 4.25 1.16 10.19
C ARG A 55 2.75 1.22 10.54
N GLN A 56 2.28 2.34 11.08
CA GLN A 56 0.87 2.53 11.39
C GLN A 56 0.02 2.56 10.11
N THR A 57 0.48 3.27 9.08
CA THR A 57 -0.18 3.30 7.76
C THR A 57 -0.23 1.91 7.15
N ILE A 58 0.87 1.14 7.23
CA ILE A 58 0.93 -0.25 6.76
C ILE A 58 -0.09 -1.11 7.50
N SER A 59 -0.15 -1.02 8.84
CA SER A 59 -1.14 -1.73 9.66
C SER A 59 -2.56 -1.41 9.20
N THR A 60 -2.90 -0.13 9.06
CA THR A 60 -4.24 0.31 8.62
C THR A 60 -4.60 -0.21 7.23
N ILE A 61 -3.62 -0.37 6.33
CA ILE A 61 -3.85 -0.96 5.00
C ILE A 61 -4.15 -2.45 5.14
N THR A 62 -3.34 -3.20 5.91
CA THR A 62 -3.55 -4.63 6.12
C THR A 62 -4.84 -4.93 6.88
N ASP A 63 -5.25 -4.08 7.83
CA ASP A 63 -6.48 -4.25 8.61
C ASP A 63 -7.73 -4.20 7.72
N LYS A 64 -7.73 -3.35 6.69
CA LYS A 64 -8.83 -3.29 5.70
C LYS A 64 -8.95 -4.57 4.88
N VAL A 65 -7.84 -5.27 4.64
CA VAL A 65 -7.88 -6.58 3.96
C VAL A 65 -8.51 -7.63 4.87
N LEU A 66 -8.20 -7.60 6.16
CA LEU A 66 -8.82 -8.51 7.15
C LEU A 66 -10.34 -8.31 7.23
N GLU A 67 -10.80 -7.06 7.14
CA GLU A 67 -12.24 -6.74 7.07
C GLU A 67 -12.89 -7.39 5.83
N GLY A 68 -12.29 -7.22 4.64
CA GLY A 68 -12.78 -7.86 3.41
C GLY A 68 -12.68 -9.39 3.40
N MET A 69 -11.69 -9.96 4.11
CA MET A 69 -11.58 -11.41 4.30
C MET A 69 -12.78 -11.98 5.06
N GLY A 70 -13.30 -11.26 6.06
CA GLY A 70 -14.50 -11.68 6.79
C GLY A 70 -15.71 -11.82 5.87
N GLU A 71 -15.92 -10.86 4.98
CA GLU A 71 -16.99 -10.93 3.97
C GLU A 71 -16.77 -12.08 2.98
N TRP A 72 -15.53 -12.30 2.54
CA TRP A 72 -15.17 -13.38 1.62
C TRP A 72 -15.36 -14.77 2.23
N GLN A 73 -15.00 -14.95 3.51
CA GLN A 73 -15.18 -16.22 4.22
C GLN A 73 -16.66 -16.56 4.45
N ASN A 74 -17.50 -15.55 4.70
CA ASN A 74 -18.94 -15.72 4.93
C ASN A 74 -19.78 -15.73 3.65
N ARG A 75 -19.14 -15.60 2.47
CA ARG A 75 -19.82 -15.71 1.19
C ARG A 75 -20.47 -17.09 1.07
N PRO A 76 -21.78 -17.18 0.74
CA PRO A 76 -22.41 -18.47 0.49
C PRO A 76 -21.66 -19.19 -0.63
N LEU A 77 -21.17 -20.38 -0.33
CA LEU A 77 -20.67 -21.30 -1.34
C LEU A 77 -21.89 -21.79 -2.10
N ASP A 78 -21.89 -21.68 -3.43
CA ASP A 78 -22.97 -22.24 -4.25
C ASP A 78 -23.18 -23.69 -3.82
N LEU A 79 -24.40 -23.99 -3.36
CA LEU A 79 -24.82 -25.34 -3.02
C LEU A 79 -24.88 -26.12 -4.34
N ALA A 80 -23.76 -26.72 -4.72
CA ALA A 80 -23.65 -27.64 -5.85
C ALA A 80 -24.24 -29.01 -5.49
#